data_AF-A0A067E726-F1
#
_entry.id   AF-A0A067E726-F1
#
_cell.length_a   1.000
_cell.length_b   1.000
_cell.length_c   1.000
_cell.angle_alpha   90.00
_cell.angle_beta   90.00
_cell.angle_gamma   90.00
#
_symmetry.space_group_name_H-M   'P 1'
#
loop_
_entity.id
_entity.type
_entity.pdbx_description
1 polymer ?
#
loop_
_entity_poly.entity_id
_entity_poly.type
_entity_poly.pdbx_seq_one_letter_code
_entity_poly.pdbx_strand_id
1 'polypeptide(L)'
;MSSRRNAIPRRAHKERAQPQSRKKFGLLEKHKDYVVRAKAYRKKEETIRVTFLLPQLCFNSCIVIRLHFYLIVRYCPCLCMAVLCSVWLQRLKEKAAFRNPDEFYLKMIKTKIVDGVHRLESEANKYTQEELILMKTQDIGYILQKLQSERNVRNCFYIVFMVHIRIAFSITFDIVL
;
A
#
# COMPACT_ATOMS: atom_id res chain seq x y z
N MET A 1 49.15 -21.99 18.07
CA MET A 1 50.46 -21.90 17.39
C MET A 1 50.74 -23.22 16.71
N SER A 2 50.93 -23.26 15.39
CA SER A 2 51.32 -24.49 14.70
C SER A 2 52.80 -24.78 14.96
N SER A 3 53.06 -25.77 15.82
CA SER A 3 54.40 -26.30 16.10
C SER A 3 54.96 -27.02 14.87
N ARG A 4 56.18 -26.62 14.48
CA ARG A 4 57.10 -27.19 13.46
C ARG A 4 56.43 -27.93 12.29
N ARG A 5 56.42 -27.33 11.08
CA ARG A 5 56.35 -28.06 9.80
C ARG A 5 56.65 -27.16 8.58
N ASN A 6 57.76 -27.47 7.90
CA ASN A 6 58.21 -27.08 6.56
C ASN A 6 58.39 -25.57 6.25
N ALA A 7 59.65 -25.15 6.12
CA ALA A 7 60.08 -23.79 5.74
C ALA A 7 59.83 -23.42 4.26
N ILE A 8 59.10 -24.26 3.51
CA ILE A 8 58.77 -24.00 2.11
C ILE A 8 57.42 -23.26 2.07
N PRO A 9 57.36 -22.02 1.56
CA PRO A 9 56.09 -21.30 1.44
C PRO A 9 55.15 -22.08 0.53
N ARG A 10 53.91 -22.30 1.00
CA ARG A 10 52.88 -22.93 0.16
C ARG A 10 52.61 -22.03 -1.04
N ARG A 11 52.58 -22.60 -2.24
CA ARG A 11 52.29 -21.84 -3.47
C ARG A 11 50.89 -21.23 -3.38
N ALA A 12 50.79 -19.95 -3.69
CA ALA A 12 49.50 -19.29 -3.82
C ALA A 12 48.79 -19.79 -5.09
N HIS A 13 47.57 -20.29 -4.93
CA HIS A 13 46.74 -20.68 -6.05
C HIS A 13 46.13 -19.44 -6.70
N LYS A 14 46.42 -19.23 -7.99
CA LYS A 14 45.84 -18.13 -8.77
C LYS A 14 44.37 -18.43 -9.07
N GLU A 15 43.54 -17.40 -9.04
CA GLU A 15 42.11 -17.52 -9.37
C GLU A 15 41.91 -17.54 -10.89
N ARG A 16 40.90 -18.29 -11.36
CA ARG A 16 40.58 -18.44 -12.79
C ARG A 16 39.82 -17.21 -13.32
N ALA A 17 40.14 -16.75 -14.52
CA ALA A 17 39.42 -15.66 -15.21
C ALA A 17 38.06 -16.12 -15.81
N GLN A 18 37.23 -15.17 -16.24
CA GLN A 18 35.99 -15.44 -16.98
C GLN A 18 36.32 -16.05 -18.37
N PRO A 19 35.64 -17.11 -18.83
CA PRO A 19 35.80 -17.63 -20.19
C PRO A 19 35.45 -16.58 -21.24
N GLN A 20 36.20 -16.56 -22.35
CA GLN A 20 36.05 -15.52 -23.39
C GLN A 20 34.64 -15.50 -24.00
N SER A 21 34.03 -16.67 -24.23
CA SER A 21 32.66 -16.79 -24.75
C SER A 21 31.58 -16.17 -23.84
N ARG A 22 31.87 -16.03 -22.54
CA ARG A 22 30.95 -15.50 -21.52
C ARG A 22 31.37 -14.12 -21.00
N LYS A 23 32.36 -13.48 -21.62
CA LYS A 23 32.83 -12.15 -21.26
C LYS A 23 31.72 -11.08 -21.29
N LYS A 24 30.68 -11.29 -22.12
CA LYS A 24 29.49 -10.44 -22.19
C LYS A 24 28.73 -10.28 -20.87
N PHE A 25 28.82 -11.25 -19.96
CA PHE A 25 28.14 -11.22 -18.65
C PHE A 25 28.97 -10.51 -17.57
N GLY A 26 30.08 -9.86 -17.95
CA GLY A 26 30.97 -9.16 -17.03
C GLY A 26 31.91 -10.10 -16.26
N LEU A 27 32.37 -9.62 -15.11
CA LEU A 27 33.35 -10.32 -14.27
C LEU A 27 32.74 -11.59 -13.65
N LEU A 28 33.52 -12.68 -13.62
CA LEU A 28 33.10 -13.93 -12.99
C LEU A 28 33.14 -13.80 -11.48
N GLU A 29 31.97 -13.65 -10.85
CA GLU A 29 31.82 -13.55 -9.40
C GLU A 29 32.49 -14.72 -8.68
N LYS A 30 33.30 -14.41 -7.67
CA LYS A 30 33.96 -15.39 -6.80
C LYS A 30 33.25 -15.48 -5.47
N HIS A 31 33.59 -16.51 -4.69
CA HIS A 31 32.99 -16.68 -3.36
C HIS A 31 33.20 -15.47 -2.45
N LYS A 32 34.34 -14.76 -2.57
CA LYS A 32 34.60 -13.52 -1.84
C LYS A 32 33.58 -12.43 -2.18
N ASP A 33 33.31 -12.25 -3.47
CA ASP A 33 32.34 -11.27 -3.98
C ASP A 33 30.92 -11.64 -3.54
N TYR A 34 30.57 -12.92 -3.60
CA TYR A 34 29.30 -13.45 -3.11
C TYR A 34 29.09 -13.14 -1.62
N VAL A 35 30.11 -13.35 -0.77
CA VAL A 35 30.01 -13.06 0.66
C VAL A 35 29.77 -11.57 0.90
N VAL A 36 30.43 -10.69 0.15
CA VAL A 36 30.21 -9.23 0.24
C VAL A 36 28.78 -8.87 -0.18
N ARG A 37 28.31 -9.42 -1.31
CA ARG A 37 26.95 -9.21 -1.82
C ARG A 37 25.88 -9.73 -0.85
N ALA A 38 26.06 -10.91 -0.28
CA ALA A 38 25.15 -11.51 0.69
C ALA A 38 25.08 -10.70 1.99
N LYS A 39 26.21 -10.17 2.48
CA LYS A 39 26.24 -9.28 3.65
C LYS A 39 25.51 -7.97 3.37
N ALA A 40 25.71 -7.38 2.19
CA ALA A 40 24.98 -6.17 1.78
C ALA A 40 23.47 -6.41 1.69
N TYR A 41 23.05 -7.55 1.14
CA TYR A 41 21.65 -7.96 1.08
C TYR A 41 21.03 -8.10 2.49
N ARG A 42 21.70 -8.83 3.39
CA ARG A 42 21.25 -9.00 4.78
C ARG A 42 21.14 -7.67 5.52
N LYS A 43 22.12 -6.78 5.38
CA LYS A 43 22.08 -5.44 5.97
C LYS A 43 20.89 -4.62 5.43
N LYS A 44 20.57 -4.73 4.14
CA LYS A 44 19.40 -4.08 3.51
C LYS A 44 18.09 -4.66 4.09
N GLU A 45 17.97 -5.98 4.23
CA GLU A 45 16.81 -6.63 4.85
C GLU A 45 16.62 -6.27 6.32
N GLU A 46 17.68 -6.31 7.13
CA GLU A 46 17.64 -5.94 8.55
C GLU A 46 17.19 -4.48 8.71
N THR A 47 17.73 -3.58 7.87
CA THR A 47 17.32 -2.17 7.86
C THR A 47 15.85 -2.02 7.51
N ILE A 48 15.33 -2.78 6.54
CA ILE A 48 13.91 -2.79 6.18
C ILE A 48 13.08 -3.29 7.36
N ARG A 49 13.43 -4.45 7.94
CA ARG A 49 12.71 -5.10 9.04
C ARG A 49 12.61 -4.21 10.28
N VAL A 50 13.72 -3.60 10.71
CA VAL A 50 13.75 -2.69 11.87
C VAL A 50 12.88 -1.46 11.60
N THR A 51 12.87 -0.95 10.36
CA THR A 51 12.07 0.23 9.99
C THR A 51 10.56 -0.03 10.06
N PHE A 52 10.09 -1.24 9.71
CA PHE A 52 8.65 -1.56 9.71
C PHE A 52 8.12 -2.10 11.05
N LEU A 53 8.98 -2.64 11.93
CA LEU A 53 8.55 -3.22 13.21
C LEU A 53 8.57 -2.22 14.39
N LEU A 54 9.40 -1.17 14.33
CA LEU A 54 9.46 -0.14 15.38
C LEU A 54 8.16 0.66 15.60
N PRO A 55 7.35 0.98 14.57
CA PRO A 55 6.08 1.70 14.76
C PRO A 55 5.01 0.89 15.50
N GLN A 56 5.03 -0.45 15.40
CA GLN A 56 3.99 -1.29 16.02
C GLN A 56 4.14 -1.40 17.54
N LEU A 57 5.37 -1.32 18.07
CA LEU A 57 5.63 -1.35 19.51
C LEU A 57 5.28 -0.01 20.19
N CYS A 58 5.43 1.12 19.50
CA CYS A 58 5.02 2.43 20.00
C CYS A 58 3.49 2.62 20.01
N PHE A 59 2.75 1.92 19.15
CA PHE A 59 1.29 2.01 19.11
C PHE A 59 0.65 1.25 20.28
N ASN A 60 1.19 0.07 20.62
CA ASN A 60 0.64 -0.78 21.69
C ASN A 60 0.93 -0.26 23.11
N SER A 61 2.04 0.45 23.33
CA SER A 61 2.32 1.11 24.61
C SER A 61 1.52 2.40 24.81
N CYS A 62 1.13 3.09 23.73
CA CYS A 62 0.36 4.33 23.81
C CYS A 62 -1.15 4.12 24.10
N ILE A 63 -1.69 2.92 23.81
CA ILE A 63 -3.09 2.56 24.09
C ILE A 63 -3.32 2.35 25.60
N VAL A 64 -2.36 1.76 26.31
CA VAL A 64 -2.51 1.45 27.76
C VAL A 64 -2.49 2.72 28.62
N ILE A 65 -1.81 3.78 28.20
CA ILE A 65 -1.74 5.06 28.94
C ILE A 65 -3.02 5.90 28.70
N ARG A 66 -3.79 5.63 27.65
CA ARG A 66 -4.96 6.45 27.25
C ARG A 66 -6.21 6.22 28.09
N LEU A 67 -6.24 5.20 28.96
CA LEU A 67 -7.34 5.01 29.92
C LEU A 67 -7.19 5.82 31.21
N HIS A 68 -6.01 6.38 31.51
CA HIS A 68 -5.73 6.91 32.85
C HIS A 68 -5.63 8.45 32.96
N PHE A 69 -5.66 9.20 31.86
CA PHE A 69 -5.43 10.65 31.90
C PHE A 69 -6.25 11.40 30.84
N TYR A 70 -7.55 11.53 31.07
CA TYR A 70 -8.45 12.34 30.24
C TYR A 70 -8.45 13.84 30.57
N LEU A 71 -7.49 14.33 31.39
CA LEU A 71 -7.43 15.72 31.84
C LEU A 71 -6.00 16.30 31.95
N ILE A 72 -5.07 15.92 31.06
CA ILE A 72 -3.88 16.74 30.78
C ILE A 72 -3.86 17.15 29.31
N VAL A 73 -4.28 18.39 29.14
CA VAL A 73 -4.16 19.28 27.99
C VAL A 73 -2.81 19.12 27.26
N ARG A 74 -2.89 18.63 26.01
CA ARG A 74 -2.56 19.41 24.80
C ARG A 74 -1.10 19.76 24.45
N TYR A 75 -0.10 19.10 25.04
CA TYR A 75 1.28 19.02 24.53
C TYR A 75 1.79 17.62 24.89
N CYS A 76 2.25 16.70 24.05
CA CYS A 76 2.98 16.78 22.78
C CYS A 76 3.02 15.34 22.19
N PRO A 77 2.37 15.03 21.04
CA PRO A 77 2.73 13.85 20.24
C PRO A 77 3.79 14.20 19.17
N CYS A 78 4.24 15.46 19.09
CA CYS A 78 5.02 15.96 17.96
C CYS A 78 6.52 15.67 18.02
N LEU A 79 7.12 15.40 19.19
CA LEU A 79 8.55 15.06 19.26
C LEU A 79 8.83 13.58 18.88
N CYS A 80 8.00 12.62 19.29
CA CYS A 80 8.23 11.22 18.90
C CYS A 80 7.90 10.97 17.42
N MET A 81 6.86 11.62 16.87
CA MET A 81 6.52 11.52 15.45
C MET A 81 7.54 12.26 14.56
N ALA A 82 8.10 13.39 14.99
CA ALA A 82 9.13 14.09 14.23
C ALA A 82 10.46 13.31 14.20
N VAL A 83 10.87 12.71 15.32
CA VAL A 83 12.10 11.88 15.38
C VAL A 83 11.95 10.58 14.59
N LEU A 84 10.79 9.94 14.63
CA LEU A 84 10.51 8.76 13.79
C LEU A 84 10.47 9.12 12.30
N CYS A 85 9.92 10.30 11.95
CA CYS A 85 9.88 10.81 10.58
C CYS A 85 11.29 11.16 10.05
N SER A 86 12.13 11.80 10.86
CA SER A 86 13.49 12.18 10.45
C SER A 86 14.39 10.95 10.24
N VAL A 87 14.31 9.95 11.12
CA VAL A 87 15.02 8.67 10.97
C VAL A 87 14.52 7.89 9.74
N TRP A 88 13.22 7.89 9.48
CA TRP A 88 12.64 7.23 8.30
C TRP A 88 13.09 7.89 6.99
N LEU A 89 13.06 9.23 6.91
CA LEU A 89 13.55 9.99 5.76
C LEU A 89 15.05 9.77 5.54
N GLN A 90 15.85 9.76 6.61
CA GLN A 90 17.29 9.48 6.53
C GLN A 90 17.56 8.09 5.96
N ARG A 91 16.80 7.07 6.38
CA ARG A 91 16.92 5.71 5.83
C ARG A 91 16.46 5.58 4.38
N LEU A 92 15.46 6.35 3.95
CA LEU A 92 15.09 6.41 2.53
C LEU A 92 16.20 7.06 1.69
N LYS A 93 16.83 8.12 2.20
CA LYS A 93 17.99 8.75 1.55
C LYS A 93 19.17 7.78 1.44
N GLU A 94 19.46 7.02 2.49
CA GLU A 94 20.50 5.98 2.45
C GLU A 94 20.16 4.88 1.43
N LYS A 95 18.92 4.38 1.40
CA LYS A 95 18.49 3.39 0.38
C LYS A 95 18.60 3.93 -1.05
N ALA A 96 18.28 5.20 -1.26
CA ALA A 96 18.43 5.85 -2.56
C ALA A 96 19.91 5.99 -2.95
N ALA A 97 20.77 6.35 -2.01
CA ALA A 97 22.21 6.48 -2.23
C ALA A 97 22.89 5.13 -2.55
N PHE A 98 22.46 4.04 -1.90
CA PHE A 98 22.98 2.69 -2.14
C PHE A 98 22.19 1.90 -3.20
N ARG A 99 21.43 2.58 -4.07
CA ARG A 99 20.70 1.92 -5.16
C ARG A 99 21.69 1.31 -6.15
N ASN A 100 21.53 0.03 -6.46
CA ASN A 100 22.32 -0.63 -7.50
C ASN A 100 21.76 -0.25 -8.89
N PRO A 101 22.55 0.35 -9.80
CA PRO A 101 22.08 0.74 -11.12
C PRO A 101 21.64 -0.45 -11.98
N ASP A 102 22.22 -1.63 -11.76
CA ASP A 102 21.91 -2.85 -12.51
C ASP A 102 20.78 -3.68 -11.89
N GLU A 103 20.07 -3.15 -10.88
CA GLU A 103 19.00 -3.87 -10.18
C GLU A 103 17.75 -3.99 -11.05
N PHE A 104 17.45 -5.21 -11.51
CA PHE A 104 16.28 -5.54 -12.33
C PHE A 104 15.30 -6.45 -11.59
N TYR A 105 14.04 -6.03 -11.50
CA TYR A 105 12.92 -6.84 -11.01
C TYR A 105 11.92 -7.08 -12.13
N LEU A 106 11.39 -8.31 -12.25
CA LEU A 106 10.38 -8.67 -13.26
C LEU A 106 9.13 -7.78 -13.23
N LYS A 107 8.79 -7.21 -12.07
CA LYS A 107 7.68 -6.25 -11.92
C LYS A 107 7.89 -4.97 -12.73
N MET A 108 9.14 -4.55 -12.96
CA MET A 108 9.48 -3.36 -13.75
C MET A 108 9.10 -3.49 -15.24
N ILE A 109 8.84 -4.70 -15.73
CA ILE A 109 8.34 -4.91 -17.10
C ILE A 109 6.89 -4.42 -17.23
N LYS A 110 6.08 -4.60 -16.17
CA LYS A 110 4.65 -4.24 -16.17
C LYS A 110 4.38 -2.83 -15.67
N THR A 111 5.35 -2.21 -14.99
CA THR A 111 5.15 -0.93 -14.32
C THR A 111 5.98 0.17 -14.96
N LYS A 112 5.38 1.35 -15.08
CA LYS A 112 6.01 2.51 -15.72
C LYS A 112 6.34 3.58 -14.69
N ILE A 113 7.48 4.24 -14.90
CA ILE A 113 7.86 5.43 -14.14
C ILE A 113 7.37 6.63 -14.94
N VAL A 114 6.50 7.44 -14.33
CA VAL A 114 5.98 8.68 -14.92
C VAL A 114 6.34 9.80 -13.96
N ASP A 115 7.05 10.81 -14.43
CA ASP A 115 7.53 11.96 -13.63
C ASP A 115 8.34 11.55 -12.38
N GLY A 116 9.14 10.49 -12.49
CA GLY A 116 9.96 9.96 -11.40
C GLY A 116 9.18 9.20 -10.32
N VAL A 117 7.85 9.09 -10.43
CA VAL A 117 7.01 8.31 -9.52
C VAL A 117 6.58 7.02 -10.21
N HIS A 118 6.75 5.91 -9.50
CA HIS A 118 6.33 4.60 -9.98
C HIS A 118 4.81 4.50 -9.92
N ARG A 119 4.14 4.52 -11.07
CA ARG A 119 2.69 4.32 -11.15
C ARG A 119 2.41 2.88 -11.56
N LEU A 120 1.50 2.23 -10.85
CA LEU A 120 0.89 1.01 -11.36
C LEU A 120 0.15 1.40 -12.65
N GLU A 121 0.22 0.53 -13.65
CA GLU A 121 -0.57 0.74 -14.86
C GLU A 121 -2.04 0.82 -14.44
N SER A 122 -2.67 1.96 -14.68
CA SER A 122 -4.09 2.15 -14.41
C SER A 122 -4.85 1.13 -15.27
N GLU A 123 -5.75 0.36 -14.68
CA GLU A 123 -6.72 -0.49 -15.39
C GLU A 123 -7.75 0.36 -16.17
N ALA A 124 -7.31 1.45 -16.83
CA ALA A 124 -8.15 2.48 -17.42
C ALA A 124 -8.96 2.00 -18.64
N ASN A 125 -8.85 0.73 -19.00
CA ASN A 125 -9.74 0.03 -19.93
C ASN A 125 -9.93 -1.42 -19.45
N LYS A 126 -10.40 -1.61 -18.22
CA LYS A 126 -10.68 -2.96 -17.69
C LYS A 126 -11.76 -3.68 -18.51
N TYR A 127 -12.69 -2.92 -19.08
CA TYR A 127 -13.87 -3.45 -19.74
C TYR A 127 -13.88 -3.12 -21.22
N THR A 128 -14.33 -4.09 -22.01
CA THR A 128 -14.66 -3.92 -23.43
C THR A 128 -15.87 -3.02 -23.60
N GLN A 129 -16.06 -2.50 -24.83
CA GLN A 129 -17.19 -1.63 -25.13
C GLN A 129 -18.55 -2.30 -24.87
N GLU A 130 -18.66 -3.61 -25.15
CA GLU A 130 -19.86 -4.42 -24.93
C GLU A 130 -20.17 -4.59 -23.45
N GLU A 131 -19.17 -4.91 -22.63
CA GLU A 131 -19.30 -4.99 -21.17
C GLU A 131 -19.73 -3.64 -20.57
N LEU A 132 -19.23 -2.53 -21.12
CA LEU A 132 -19.62 -1.18 -20.71
C LEU A 132 -21.09 -0.88 -21.04
N ILE A 133 -21.56 -1.31 -22.21
CA ILE A 133 -22.96 -1.15 -22.64
C ILE A 133 -23.88 -1.98 -21.74
N LEU A 134 -23.48 -3.21 -21.39
CA LEU A 134 -24.24 -4.06 -20.48
C LEU A 134 -24.40 -3.40 -19.10
N MET A 135 -23.31 -2.91 -18.50
CA MET A 135 -23.36 -2.22 -17.21
C MET A 135 -24.27 -0.99 -17.24
N LYS A 136 -24.14 -0.14 -18.28
CA LYS A 136 -25.01 1.04 -18.46
C LYS A 136 -26.49 0.66 -18.60
N THR A 137 -26.78 -0.45 -19.28
CA THR A 137 -28.16 -0.92 -19.46
C THR A 137 -28.77 -1.37 -18.13
N GLN A 138 -27.99 -2.07 -17.30
CA GLN A 138 -28.41 -2.49 -15.96
C GLN A 138 -28.66 -1.30 -15.03
N ASP A 139 -27.77 -0.31 -15.04
CA ASP A 139 -27.91 0.91 -14.25
C ASP A 139 -29.16 1.71 -14.65
N ILE A 140 -29.42 1.84 -15.95
CA ILE A 140 -30.65 2.50 -16.45
C ILE A 140 -31.88 1.75 -15.96
N GLY A 141 -31.91 0.42 -16.07
CA GLY A 141 -33.01 -0.41 -15.57
C GLY A 141 -33.26 -0.21 -14.08
N TYR A 142 -32.20 -0.20 -13.27
CA TYR A 142 -32.29 0.05 -11.84
C TYR A 142 -32.82 1.45 -11.52
N ILE A 143 -32.33 2.50 -12.19
CA ILE A 143 -32.78 3.87 -11.99
C ILE A 143 -34.27 4.00 -12.34
N LEU A 144 -34.71 3.44 -13.47
CA LEU A 144 -36.11 3.47 -13.89
C LEU A 144 -37.02 2.75 -12.89
N GLN A 145 -36.63 1.55 -12.46
CA GLN A 145 -37.34 0.79 -11.43
C GLN A 145 -37.41 1.58 -10.11
N LYS A 146 -36.30 2.20 -9.70
CA LYS A 146 -36.24 3.01 -8.49
C LYS A 146 -37.15 4.22 -8.59
N LEU A 147 -37.14 4.96 -9.69
CA LEU A 147 -38.04 6.10 -9.94
C LEU A 147 -39.52 5.70 -9.89
N GLN A 148 -39.87 4.54 -10.45
CA GLN A 148 -41.23 4.00 -10.39
C GLN A 148 -41.64 3.65 -8.95
N SER A 149 -40.74 3.03 -8.18
CA SER A 149 -40.99 2.75 -6.75
C SER A 149 -41.24 4.02 -5.95
N GLU A 150 -40.42 5.07 -6.14
CA GLU A 150 -40.57 6.36 -5.46
C GLU A 150 -41.88 7.06 -5.88
N ARG A 151 -42.27 6.97 -7.16
CA ARG A 151 -43.56 7.48 -7.65
C ARG A 151 -44.74 6.74 -7.00
N ASN A 152 -44.68 5.42 -6.87
CA ASN A 152 -45.73 4.62 -6.24
C ASN A 152 -45.87 4.95 -4.75
N VAL A 153 -44.76 5.13 -4.03
CA VAL A 153 -44.75 5.56 -2.63
C VAL A 153 -45.40 6.93 -2.48
N ARG A 154 -45.04 7.91 -3.32
CA ARG A 154 -45.67 9.24 -3.34
C ARG A 154 -47.17 9.16 -3.61
N ASN A 155 -47.60 8.39 -4.61
CA ASN A 155 -49.02 8.24 -4.93
C ASN A 155 -49.79 7.62 -3.77
N CYS A 156 -49.23 6.62 -3.08
CA CYS A 156 -49.84 6.02 -1.90
C CYS A 156 -50.01 7.06 -0.78
N PHE A 157 -49.00 7.89 -0.53
CA PHE A 157 -49.06 8.96 0.45
C PHE A 157 -50.15 10.00 0.10
N TYR A 158 -50.24 10.42 -1.16
CA TYR A 158 -51.29 11.34 -1.63
C TYR A 158 -52.69 10.75 -1.45
N ILE A 159 -52.90 9.47 -1.77
CA ILE A 159 -54.19 8.80 -1.60
C ILE A 159 -54.57 8.75 -0.11
N VAL A 160 -53.67 8.34 0.76
CA VAL A 160 -53.92 8.28 2.22
C VAL A 160 -54.23 9.67 2.77
N PHE A 161 -53.50 10.69 2.34
CA PHE A 161 -53.74 12.08 2.73
C PHE A 161 -55.11 12.60 2.27
N MET A 162 -55.50 12.35 1.01
CA MET A 162 -56.82 12.75 0.50
C MET A 162 -57.96 12.03 1.20
N VAL A 163 -57.80 10.74 1.55
CA VAL A 163 -58.79 9.99 2.33
C VAL A 163 -58.93 10.57 3.74
N HIS A 164 -57.82 10.90 4.40
CA HIS A 164 -57.84 11.54 5.73
C HIS A 164 -58.53 12.90 5.71
N ILE A 165 -58.26 13.75 4.70
CA ILE A 165 -58.94 15.04 4.55
C ILE A 165 -60.46 14.83 4.35
N ARG A 166 -60.86 13.85 3.54
CA ARG A 166 -62.27 13.60 3.26
C ARG A 166 -63.02 13.08 4.48
N ILE A 167 -62.38 12.21 5.27
CA ILE A 167 -62.92 11.73 6.56
C ILE A 167 -63.04 12.89 7.54
N ALA A 168 -62.02 13.75 7.66
CA ALA A 168 -62.06 14.92 8.53
C ALA A 168 -63.20 15.88 8.16
N PHE A 169 -63.43 16.10 6.86
CA PHE A 169 -64.52 16.95 6.37
C PHE A 169 -65.91 16.38 6.68
N SER A 170 -66.11 15.06 6.52
CA SER A 170 -67.37 14.40 6.91
C SER A 170 -67.64 14.51 8.41
N ILE A 171 -66.65 14.21 9.25
CA ILE A 171 -66.79 14.29 10.70
C ILE A 171 -67.11 15.72 11.17
N THR A 172 -66.48 16.74 10.56
CA THR A 172 -66.82 18.14 10.88
C THR A 172 -68.21 18.54 10.43
N PHE A 173 -68.75 17.94 9.36
CA PHE A 173 -70.10 18.23 8.88
C PHE A 173 -71.16 17.59 9.80
N ASP A 174 -70.90 16.40 10.34
CA ASP A 174 -71.79 15.69 11.27
C ASP A 174 -71.81 16.30 12.68
N ILE A 175 -70.82 17.13 13.05
CA ILE A 175 -70.75 17.82 14.36
C ILE A 175 -71.42 19.20 14.33
N VAL A 176 -71.58 19.80 13.15
CA VAL A 176 -72.09 21.18 12.96
C VAL A 176 -73.58 21.19 12.60
N LEU A 177 -74.20 20.03 12.37
CA LEU A 177 -75.63 19.86 12.07
C LEU A 177 -76.36 19.19 13.25
#